data_AF-A0A7V8BVF7-F1
#
_entry.id   AF-A0A7V8BVF7-F1
#
_cell.length_a   1.000
_cell.length_b   1.000
_cell.length_c   1.000
_cell.angle_alpha   90.00
_cell.angle_beta   90.00
_cell.angle_gamma   90.00
#
_symmetry.space_group_name_H-M   'P 1'
#
loop_
_entity.id
_entity.type
_entity.pdbx_description
1 polymer ?
#
loop_
_entity_poly.entity_id
_entity_poly.type
_entity_poly.pdbx_seq_one_letter_code
_entity_poly.pdbx_strand_id
1 'polypeptide(L)'
;MKSWQADAVGYGRRPYMLRSHFRQVETVSRQEMISRTLEAAKTNLKMNLSGPKFYNSIEALQHFAEDLHGGCGEKMRDMLVYFSLPLGARRSLDAAAFFLEAGFPEAATLLERKAMLYGRAQQHAVDRCFNEIAEVVQKMAKNEEMLIAVL
;
A
#
# COMPACT_ATOMS: atom_id res chain seq x y z
N MET A 1 10.95 34.37 2.43
CA MET A 1 10.37 33.04 2.75
C MET A 1 9.38 33.19 3.90
N LYS A 2 8.09 32.90 3.69
CA LYS A 2 7.02 32.90 4.71
C LYS A 2 6.31 31.54 4.79
N SER A 3 7.02 30.45 4.45
CA SER A 3 6.45 29.09 4.39
C SER A 3 5.88 28.58 5.73
N TRP A 4 6.33 29.13 6.86
CA TRP A 4 5.85 28.77 8.20
C TRP A 4 4.46 29.32 8.54
N GLN A 5 3.95 30.32 7.82
CA GLN A 5 2.66 30.95 8.13
C GLN A 5 1.47 30.08 7.75
N ALA A 6 1.70 29.02 6.96
CA ALA A 6 0.67 28.10 6.48
C ALA A 6 -0.53 28.81 5.80
N ASP A 7 -0.34 30.04 5.30
CA ASP A 7 -1.39 30.85 4.65
C ASP A 7 -2.01 30.15 3.43
N ALA A 8 -1.28 29.23 2.81
CA ALA A 8 -1.73 28.40 1.70
C ALA A 8 -2.42 27.09 2.12
N VAL A 9 -2.38 26.73 3.41
CA VAL A 9 -3.02 25.52 3.94
C VAL A 9 -4.42 25.91 4.41
N GLY A 10 -5.41 25.70 3.54
CA GLY A 10 -6.82 25.90 3.85
C GLY A 10 -7.33 24.85 4.83
N TYR A 11 -6.99 24.98 6.12
CA TYR A 11 -7.64 24.18 7.16
C TYR A 11 -9.13 24.50 7.18
N GLY A 12 -9.96 23.47 7.05
CA GLY A 12 -11.40 23.63 7.11
C GLY A 12 -11.78 24.18 8.49
N ARG A 13 -12.70 25.15 8.56
CA ARG A 13 -13.23 25.71 9.83
C ARG A 13 -14.10 24.72 10.62
N ARG A 14 -14.02 23.43 10.32
CA ARG A 14 -14.82 22.39 10.98
C ARG A 14 -14.02 21.82 12.16
N PRO A 15 -14.66 21.50 13.29
CA PRO A 15 -14.00 20.79 14.36
C PRO A 15 -13.43 19.47 13.85
N TYR A 16 -12.15 19.24 14.13
CA TYR A 16 -11.52 17.95 13.90
C TYR A 16 -11.69 17.09 15.15
N MET A 17 -12.01 15.81 14.97
CA MET A 17 -12.08 14.87 16.10
C MET A 17 -10.66 14.60 16.62
N LEU A 18 -10.35 15.10 17.81
CA LEU A 18 -9.16 14.70 18.55
C LEU A 18 -9.49 13.49 19.41
N ARG A 19 -8.80 12.37 19.17
CA ARG A 19 -8.83 11.22 20.09
C ARG A 19 -7.58 11.30 20.96
N SER A 20 -7.78 11.44 22.26
CA SER A 20 -6.73 11.55 23.27
C SER A 20 -7.08 10.70 24.50
N HIS A 21 -6.21 10.69 25.52
CA HIS A 21 -6.39 9.89 26.75
C HIS A 21 -6.45 8.37 26.53
N PHE A 22 -5.70 7.86 25.55
CA PHE A 22 -5.47 6.43 25.44
C PHE A 22 -4.81 5.92 26.73
N ARG A 23 -5.44 4.92 27.36
CA ARG A 23 -4.90 4.22 28.52
C ARG A 23 -4.61 2.77 28.14
N GLN A 24 -3.52 2.24 28.65
CA GLN A 24 -3.23 0.82 28.51
C GLN A 24 -4.29 0.03 29.31
N VAL A 25 -4.94 -0.93 28.64
CA VAL A 25 -5.96 -1.79 29.25
C VAL A 25 -5.50 -3.24 29.44
N GLU A 26 -4.43 -3.63 28.75
CA GLU A 26 -3.84 -4.97 28.80
C GLU A 26 -2.32 -4.85 28.58
N THR A 27 -1.54 -5.77 29.16
CA THR A 27 -0.12 -5.94 28.84
C THR A 27 0.04 -7.20 28.01
N VAL A 28 0.30 -7.02 26.71
CA VAL A 28 0.50 -8.10 25.74
C VAL A 28 1.95 -8.15 25.29
N SER A 29 2.47 -9.34 25.09
CA SER A 29 3.80 -9.51 24.51
C SER A 29 3.79 -9.04 23.05
N ARG A 30 4.97 -8.71 22.51
CA ARG A 30 5.12 -8.37 21.09
C ARG A 30 4.61 -9.49 20.18
N GLN A 31 4.93 -10.74 20.53
CA GLN A 31 4.50 -11.92 19.78
C GLN A 31 2.98 -12.08 19.78
N GLU A 32 2.34 -11.84 20.91
CA GLU A 32 0.88 -11.86 21.01
C GLU A 32 0.24 -10.74 20.16
N MET A 33 0.79 -9.52 20.18
CA MET A 33 0.32 -8.43 19.33
C MET A 33 0.43 -8.78 17.84
N ILE A 34 1.56 -9.34 17.42
CA ILE A 34 1.81 -9.75 16.04
C ILE A 34 0.81 -10.83 15.63
N SER A 35 0.62 -11.86 16.45
CA SER A 35 -0.36 -12.92 16.21
C SER A 35 -1.77 -12.37 16.00
N ARG A 36 -2.27 -11.53 16.93
CA ARG A 36 -3.60 -10.90 16.82
C ARG A 36 -3.74 -10.04 15.56
N THR A 37 -2.70 -9.28 15.21
CA THR A 37 -2.70 -8.40 14.03
C THR A 37 -2.71 -9.21 12.72
N LEU A 38 -1.97 -10.30 12.68
CA LEU A 38 -1.85 -11.12 11.48
C LEU A 38 -3.15 -11.82 11.11
N GLU A 39 -3.93 -12.27 12.09
CA GLU A 39 -5.23 -12.88 11.80
C GLU A 39 -6.20 -11.89 11.14
N ALA A 40 -6.21 -10.64 11.61
CA ALA A 40 -6.95 -9.56 10.94
C ALA A 40 -6.38 -9.25 9.54
N ALA A 41 -5.05 -9.24 9.39
CA ALA A 41 -4.39 -8.99 8.11
C ALA A 41 -4.73 -10.07 7.06
N LYS A 42 -4.66 -11.35 7.42
CA LYS A 42 -5.03 -12.49 6.56
C LYS A 42 -6.50 -12.39 6.14
N THR A 43 -7.39 -12.09 7.09
CA THR A 43 -8.82 -11.89 6.80
C THR A 43 -9.04 -10.78 5.78
N ASN A 44 -8.35 -9.65 5.95
CA ASN A 44 -8.45 -8.52 5.01
C ASN A 44 -7.86 -8.84 3.63
N LEU A 45 -6.76 -9.59 3.56
CA LEU A 45 -6.14 -9.99 2.29
C LEU A 45 -7.01 -10.98 1.50
N LYS A 46 -7.73 -11.87 2.20
CA LYS A 46 -8.64 -12.85 1.61
C LYS A 46 -10.02 -12.27 1.28
N MET A 47 -10.34 -11.07 1.75
CA MET A 47 -11.58 -10.40 1.40
C MET A 47 -11.60 -10.14 -0.11
N ASN A 48 -12.68 -10.51 -0.78
CA ASN A 48 -12.85 -10.25 -2.20
C ASN A 48 -13.94 -9.17 -2.39
N LEU A 49 -13.51 -7.97 -2.77
CA LEU A 49 -14.39 -6.86 -3.15
C LEU A 49 -14.32 -6.72 -4.66
N SER A 50 -15.39 -7.13 -5.34
CA SER A 50 -15.49 -7.14 -6.81
C SER A 50 -16.57 -6.18 -7.31
N GLY A 51 -16.28 -4.88 -7.19
CA GLY A 51 -16.97 -3.82 -7.93
C GLY A 51 -18.49 -3.70 -7.74
N PRO A 52 -19.14 -2.80 -8.51
CA PRO A 52 -18.50 -1.70 -9.23
C PRO A 52 -18.07 -0.56 -8.29
N LYS A 53 -18.42 -0.63 -6.99
CA LYS A 53 -18.17 0.45 -6.04
C LYS A 53 -16.76 0.42 -5.46
N PHE A 54 -16.24 -0.76 -5.18
CA PHE A 54 -14.90 -0.97 -4.64
C PHE A 54 -14.30 -2.24 -5.21
N TYR A 55 -13.05 -2.12 -5.66
CA TYR A 55 -12.21 -3.24 -6.05
C TYR A 55 -11.08 -3.35 -5.02
N ASN A 56 -10.59 -4.56 -4.75
CA ASN A 56 -9.39 -4.75 -3.95
C ASN A 56 -8.46 -5.80 -4.56
N SER A 57 -7.28 -5.97 -3.93
CA SER A 57 -6.34 -7.05 -4.23
C SER A 57 -5.99 -7.14 -5.74
N ILE A 58 -6.03 -8.35 -6.30
CA ILE A 58 -5.66 -8.71 -7.67
C ILE A 58 -6.48 -7.93 -8.70
N GLU A 59 -7.81 -7.88 -8.55
CA GLU A 59 -8.72 -7.24 -9.51
C GLU A 59 -8.48 -5.72 -9.59
N ALA A 60 -8.26 -5.07 -8.44
CA ALA A 60 -7.91 -3.65 -8.41
C ALA A 60 -6.59 -3.36 -9.13
N LEU A 61 -5.59 -4.24 -8.99
CA LEU A 61 -4.32 -4.10 -9.70
C LEU A 61 -4.47 -4.34 -11.20
N GLN A 62 -5.31 -5.29 -11.61
CA GLN A 62 -5.59 -5.57 -13.01
C GLN A 62 -6.27 -4.37 -13.69
N HIS A 63 -7.35 -3.85 -13.11
CA HIS A 63 -8.00 -2.64 -13.63
C HIS A 63 -7.08 -1.43 -13.63
N PHE A 64 -6.27 -1.26 -12.57
CA PHE A 64 -5.31 -0.17 -12.55
C PHE A 64 -4.24 -0.30 -13.66
N ALA A 65 -3.81 -1.52 -13.99
CA ALA A 65 -2.91 -1.74 -15.12
C ALA A 65 -3.59 -1.40 -16.47
N GLU A 66 -4.87 -1.73 -16.63
CA GLU A 66 -5.65 -1.36 -17.81
C GLU A 66 -5.79 0.16 -17.95
N ASP A 67 -6.09 0.87 -16.85
CA ASP A 67 -6.22 2.34 -16.82
C ASP A 67 -4.93 3.07 -17.20
N LEU A 68 -3.77 2.43 -17.03
CA LEU A 68 -2.48 2.99 -17.41
C LEU A 68 -2.21 2.90 -18.93
N HIS A 69 -2.88 1.99 -19.63
CA HIS A 69 -2.81 1.89 -21.09
C HIS A 69 -3.56 3.08 -21.72
N GLY A 70 -2.81 4.06 -22.20
CA GLY A 70 -3.33 5.36 -22.66
C GLY A 70 -2.66 6.56 -21.99
N GLY A 71 -1.80 6.30 -21.01
CA GLY A 71 -1.10 7.31 -20.23
C GLY A 71 -1.96 7.89 -19.11
N CYS A 72 -1.33 8.65 -18.21
CA CYS A 72 -2.05 9.34 -17.14
C CYS A 72 -1.80 10.84 -17.15
N GLY A 73 -2.79 11.61 -16.70
CA GLY A 73 -2.64 13.06 -16.54
C GLY A 73 -1.59 13.40 -15.49
N GLU A 74 -1.01 14.60 -15.60
CA GLU A 74 0.12 15.05 -14.76
C GLU A 74 -0.16 14.93 -13.24
N LYS A 75 -1.38 15.28 -12.81
CA LYS A 75 -1.79 15.15 -11.40
C LYS A 75 -1.74 13.70 -10.89
N MET A 76 -2.16 12.74 -11.72
CA MET A 76 -2.12 11.33 -11.35
C MET A 76 -0.67 10.83 -11.30
N ARG A 77 0.15 11.23 -12.28
CA ARG A 77 1.59 10.93 -12.28
C ARG A 77 2.26 11.43 -11.01
N ASP A 78 2.02 12.68 -10.62
CA ASP A 78 2.62 13.26 -9.42
C ASP A 78 2.18 12.52 -8.15
N MET A 79 0.91 12.12 -8.06
CA MET A 79 0.43 11.25 -6.98
C MET A 79 1.16 9.90 -6.95
N LEU A 80 1.40 9.27 -8.10
CA LEU A 80 2.14 8.01 -8.19
C LEU A 80 3.60 8.19 -7.75
N VAL A 81 4.27 9.22 -8.26
CA VAL A 81 5.71 9.47 -8.02
C VAL A 81 6.00 9.87 -6.58
N TYR A 82 5.21 10.80 -6.02
CA TYR A 82 5.53 11.43 -4.74
C TYR A 82 4.81 10.81 -3.54
N PHE A 83 3.76 10.01 -3.77
CA PHE A 83 2.93 9.50 -2.68
C PHE A 83 2.68 8.00 -2.80
N SER A 84 1.89 7.56 -3.78
CA SER A 84 1.29 6.23 -3.77
C SER A 84 2.31 5.10 -3.88
N LEU A 85 3.27 5.19 -4.82
CA LEU A 85 4.28 4.15 -5.02
C LEU A 85 5.34 4.12 -3.91
N PRO A 86 5.90 5.27 -3.45
CA PRO A 86 6.77 5.28 -2.27
C PRO A 86 6.11 4.71 -1.01
N LEU A 87 4.86 5.09 -0.76
CA LEU A 87 4.10 4.61 0.38
C LEU A 87 3.84 3.11 0.29
N GLY A 88 3.48 2.62 -0.90
CA GLY A 88 3.31 1.19 -1.17
C GLY A 88 4.60 0.41 -0.89
N ALA A 89 5.73 0.87 -1.42
CA ALA A 89 7.03 0.25 -1.18
C ALA A 89 7.36 0.16 0.32
N ARG A 90 7.21 1.27 1.04
CA ARG A 90 7.53 1.33 2.47
C ARG A 90 6.63 0.41 3.29
N ARG A 91 5.32 0.43 3.05
CA ARG A 91 4.36 -0.43 3.76
C ARG A 91 4.61 -1.90 3.49
N SER A 92 5.00 -2.27 2.27
CA SER A 92 5.37 -3.65 1.94
C SER A 92 6.62 -4.10 2.70
N LEU A 93 7.65 -3.25 2.83
CA LEU A 93 8.84 -3.58 3.63
C LEU A 93 8.54 -3.68 5.13
N ASP A 94 7.76 -2.74 5.66
CA ASP A 94 7.37 -2.78 7.08
C ASP A 94 6.56 -4.05 7.36
N ALA A 95 5.64 -4.43 6.46
CA ALA A 95 4.89 -5.69 6.56
C ALA A 95 5.81 -6.91 6.49
N ALA A 96 6.78 -6.94 5.57
CA ALA A 96 7.72 -8.06 5.43
C ALA A 96 8.43 -8.37 6.76
N ALA A 97 8.88 -7.34 7.49
CA ALA A 97 9.51 -7.52 8.79
C ALA A 97 8.57 -8.18 9.83
N PHE A 98 7.29 -7.79 9.86
CA PHE A 98 6.30 -8.41 10.76
C PHE A 98 5.98 -9.86 10.38
N PHE A 99 5.85 -10.17 9.08
CA PHE A 99 5.61 -11.54 8.62
C PHE A 99 6.82 -12.43 8.90
N LEU A 100 8.05 -11.91 8.76
CA LEU A 100 9.27 -12.64 9.10
C LEU A 100 9.33 -12.94 10.61
N GLU A 101 9.10 -11.93 11.46
CA GLU A 101 9.10 -12.11 12.91
C GLU A 101 8.04 -13.11 13.38
N ALA A 102 6.92 -13.21 12.65
CA ALA A 102 5.85 -14.15 12.93
C ALA A 102 6.08 -15.57 12.39
N GLY A 103 7.21 -15.84 11.74
CA GLY A 103 7.53 -17.16 11.19
C GLY A 103 6.94 -17.45 9.82
N PHE A 104 6.62 -16.42 9.02
CA PHE A 104 6.18 -16.53 7.63
C PHE A 104 7.26 -16.00 6.65
N PRO A 105 8.42 -16.67 6.52
CA PRO A 105 9.53 -16.17 5.70
C PRO A 105 9.22 -16.09 4.21
N GLU A 106 8.37 -16.98 3.69
CA GLU A 106 7.95 -16.95 2.29
C GLU A 106 7.06 -15.73 1.99
N ALA A 107 6.08 -15.45 2.84
CA ALA A 107 5.25 -14.26 2.74
C ALA A 107 6.08 -12.96 2.88
N ALA A 108 7.05 -12.94 3.78
CA ALA A 108 7.99 -11.83 3.93
C ALA A 108 8.77 -11.57 2.63
N THR A 109 9.29 -12.63 2.00
CA THR A 109 10.02 -12.54 0.72
C THR A 109 9.13 -11.98 -0.40
N LEU A 110 7.87 -12.42 -0.48
CA LEU A 110 6.90 -11.90 -1.46
C LEU A 110 6.56 -10.42 -1.21
N LEU A 111 6.52 -9.97 0.05
CA LEU A 111 6.30 -8.58 0.39
C LEU A 111 7.52 -7.70 0.06
N GLU A 112 8.74 -8.18 0.28
CA GLU A 112 9.97 -7.50 -0.17
C GLU A 112 10.00 -7.36 -1.70
N ARG A 113 9.63 -8.43 -2.41
CA ARG A 113 9.49 -8.39 -3.87
C ARG A 113 8.44 -7.37 -4.31
N LYS A 114 7.29 -7.29 -3.62
CA LYS A 114 6.27 -6.28 -3.89
C LYS A 114 6.81 -4.86 -3.68
N ALA A 115 7.61 -4.63 -2.65
CA ALA A 115 8.26 -3.34 -2.43
C ALA A 115 9.22 -2.95 -3.57
N MET A 116 10.01 -3.90 -4.07
CA MET A 116 10.87 -3.69 -5.23
C MET A 116 10.07 -3.36 -6.50
N LEU A 117 8.94 -4.03 -6.72
CA LEU A 117 8.03 -3.70 -7.83
C LEU A 117 7.49 -2.28 -7.69
N TYR A 118 7.16 -1.81 -6.49
CA TYR A 118 6.72 -0.42 -6.27
C TYR A 118 7.82 0.59 -6.63
N GLY A 119 9.05 0.33 -6.20
CA GLY A 119 10.20 1.18 -6.56
C GLY A 119 10.44 1.22 -8.07
N ARG A 120 10.34 0.08 -8.76
CA ARG A 120 10.46 0.02 -10.22
C ARG A 120 9.33 0.77 -10.92
N ALA A 121 8.09 0.61 -10.48
CA ALA A 121 6.96 1.37 -11.00
C ALA A 121 7.16 2.88 -10.79
N GLN A 122 7.74 3.29 -9.66
CA GLN A 122 8.01 4.70 -9.37
C GLN A 122 9.02 5.27 -10.36
N GLN A 123 10.09 4.53 -10.66
CA GLN A 123 11.06 4.94 -11.68
C GLN A 123 10.38 5.16 -13.04
N HIS A 124 9.58 4.18 -13.50
CA HIS A 124 8.84 4.33 -14.76
C HIS A 124 7.84 5.50 -14.75
N ALA A 125 7.25 5.81 -13.59
CA ALA A 125 6.39 6.98 -13.43
C ALA A 125 7.13 8.32 -13.55
N VAL A 126 8.38 8.39 -13.05
CA VAL A 126 9.26 9.55 -13.26
C VAL A 126 9.58 9.70 -14.75
N ASP A 127 9.91 8.59 -15.41
CA ASP A 127 10.29 8.53 -16.84
C ASP A 127 9.09 8.67 -17.80
N ARG A 128 7.86 8.71 -17.27
CA ARG A 128 6.58 8.79 -18.02
C ARG A 128 6.34 7.57 -18.94
N CYS A 129 6.90 6.43 -18.57
CA CYS A 129 6.80 5.14 -19.24
C CYS A 129 5.57 4.35 -18.74
N PHE A 130 4.35 4.77 -19.12
CA PHE A 130 3.11 4.22 -18.53
C PHE A 130 2.83 2.76 -18.86
N ASN A 131 3.24 2.30 -20.04
CA ASN A 131 3.10 0.89 -20.42
C ASN A 131 3.98 0.00 -19.53
N GLU A 132 5.17 0.47 -19.20
CA GLU A 132 6.10 -0.21 -18.30
C GLU A 132 5.60 -0.22 -16.85
N ILE A 133 4.90 0.83 -16.42
CA ILE A 133 4.19 0.82 -15.13
C ILE A 133 3.10 -0.26 -15.16
N ALA A 134 2.29 -0.33 -16.22
CA ALA A 134 1.23 -1.33 -16.35
C ALA A 134 1.78 -2.76 -16.27
N GLU A 135 2.88 -3.06 -16.96
CA GLU A 135 3.56 -4.36 -16.87
C GLU A 135 4.04 -4.68 -15.44
N VAL A 136 4.56 -3.68 -14.73
CA VAL A 136 5.00 -3.85 -13.34
C VAL A 136 3.82 -4.08 -12.41
N VAL A 137 2.70 -3.38 -12.60
CA VAL A 137 1.46 -3.57 -11.84
C VAL A 137 0.87 -4.97 -12.10
N GLN A 138 0.92 -5.48 -13.33
CA GLN A 138 0.53 -6.88 -13.61
C GLN A 138 1.42 -7.88 -12.87
N LYS A 139 2.73 -7.61 -12.75
CA LYS A 139 3.64 -8.42 -11.92
C LYS A 139 3.29 -8.32 -10.43
N MET A 140 2.84 -7.16 -9.96
CA MET A 140 2.33 -7.02 -8.58
C MET A 140 1.06 -7.85 -8.36
N ALA A 141 0.14 -7.90 -9.33
CA ALA A 141 -1.07 -8.72 -9.23
C ALA A 141 -0.73 -10.21 -9.07
N LYS A 142 0.22 -10.73 -9.86
CA LYS A 142 0.74 -12.11 -9.70
C LYS A 142 1.43 -12.32 -8.35
N ASN A 143 2.18 -11.33 -7.87
CA ASN A 143 2.80 -11.40 -6.56
C ASN A 143 1.76 -11.43 -5.42
N GLU A 144 0.65 -10.72 -5.58
CA GLU A 144 -0.46 -10.73 -4.61
C GLU A 144 -1.16 -12.08 -4.56
N GLU A 145 -1.38 -12.71 -5.72
CA GLU A 145 -1.91 -14.07 -5.81
C GLU A 145 -1.03 -15.08 -5.06
N MET A 146 0.29 -15.02 -5.28
CA MET A 146 1.25 -15.86 -4.55
C MET A 146 1.22 -15.58 -3.05
N LEU A 147 1.13 -14.32 -2.64
CA LEU A 147 1.07 -13.94 -1.23
C LEU A 147 -0.18 -14.50 -0.55
N ILE A 148 -1.34 -14.44 -1.21
CA ILE A 148 -2.59 -14.99 -0.69
C ILE A 148 -2.51 -16.51 -0.57
N ALA A 149 -1.84 -17.19 -1.49
CA ALA A 149 -1.71 -18.65 -1.48
C ALA A 149 -0.86 -19.20 -0.33
N VAL A 150 0.11 -18.43 0.17
CA VAL A 150 1.03 -18.85 1.25
C VAL A 150 0.56 -18.42 2.66
N LEU A 151 -0.60 -17.77 2.76
CA LEU A 151 -1.20 -17.24 4.00
C LEU A 151 -2.52 -17.92 4.37
#